data_AF-A0A8T5TR88-F1
#
_entry.id   AF-A0A8T5TR88-F1
#
_cell.length_a   1.000
_cell.length_b   1.000
_cell.length_c   1.000
_cell.angle_alpha   90.00
_cell.angle_beta   90.00
_cell.angle_gamma   90.00
#
_symmetry.space_group_name_H-M   'P 1'
#
loop_
_entity.id
_entity.type
_entity.pdbx_description
1 polymer ?
#
loop_
_entity_poly.entity_id
_entity_poly.type
_entity_poly.pdbx_seq_one_letter_code
_entity_poly.pdbx_strand_id
1 'polypeptide(L)'
;QKIGQRDYEKAINDLYAAISIAKRLPVSEEINEDLEDLKNTVNKVYLAQIDEVLREGNDKLASKNYNEAITIFNRALEMTNKMYLTQEMEEEINRINGLVYQAELKGLVDRGDLSEELQKFEKELDKLNKKMDYAQTIDDPTRRFQEMEQIKKSIDEVFYSKIKLLVEQGVQSADNKSFKDSFVNFESAITINESIKSPEFKNRIAIKYEYKLKLIVKAKLEIEKQNYEVAIEDCNKAIELDSTFIDAYYYLGIANNEKQDFNTAIGYFKKSIDVNSKYAKSWNHMGFSYEKLGQFDNAIDSYNKAAGFEPQYALAHYNLANAYKHEKQFDNAIESYKKATEIDPNYASAWLFMGYTYLDKNNYYSAIQYLEKAININPDMGKEIKPIIGSIKNSIENLNKGLLEKFNNK
;
A
#
# COMPACT_ATOMS: atom_id res chain seq x y z
N GLN A 1 -34.04 -6.90 -0.01
CA GLN A 1 -34.23 -6.90 1.46
C GLN A 1 -33.65 -8.15 2.12
N LYS A 2 -34.08 -9.37 1.75
CA LYS A 2 -33.58 -10.63 2.34
C LYS A 2 -32.07 -10.87 2.16
N ILE A 3 -31.50 -10.51 1.01
CA ILE A 3 -30.03 -10.52 0.78
C ILE A 3 -29.31 -9.64 1.83
N GLY A 4 -29.82 -8.43 2.11
CA GLY A 4 -29.24 -7.54 3.12
C GLY A 4 -29.40 -8.03 4.57
N GLN A 5 -30.31 -8.98 4.79
CA GLN A 5 -30.50 -9.69 6.07
C GLN A 5 -29.76 -11.04 6.11
N ARG A 6 -29.03 -11.40 5.04
CA ARG A 6 -28.34 -12.69 4.86
C ARG A 6 -29.26 -13.92 4.91
N ASP A 7 -30.54 -13.74 4.60
CA ASP A 7 -31.54 -14.82 4.51
C ASP A 7 -31.59 -15.37 3.08
N TYR A 8 -30.49 -16.00 2.65
CA TYR A 8 -30.26 -16.43 1.26
C TYR A 8 -31.19 -17.57 0.84
N GLU A 9 -31.38 -18.56 1.71
CA GLU A 9 -32.21 -19.74 1.43
C GLU A 9 -33.67 -19.35 1.17
N LYS A 10 -34.22 -18.48 2.03
CA LYS A 10 -35.58 -17.98 1.85
C LYS A 10 -35.71 -17.08 0.62
N ALA A 11 -34.68 -16.34 0.26
CA ALA A 11 -34.67 -15.55 -0.97
C ALA A 11 -34.69 -16.46 -2.22
N ILE A 12 -33.89 -17.52 -2.25
CA ILE A 12 -33.85 -18.50 -3.35
C ILE A 12 -35.19 -19.23 -3.47
N ASN A 13 -35.77 -19.68 -2.36
CA ASN A 13 -37.05 -20.39 -2.36
C ASN A 13 -38.20 -19.53 -2.92
N ASP A 14 -38.27 -18.26 -2.51
CA ASP A 14 -39.25 -17.31 -3.04
C ASP A 14 -39.06 -17.09 -4.55
N LEU A 15 -37.80 -16.95 -5.01
CA LEU A 15 -37.49 -16.75 -6.42
C LEU A 15 -37.84 -17.98 -7.26
N TYR A 16 -37.56 -19.20 -6.78
CA TYR A 16 -37.98 -20.41 -7.50
C TYR A 16 -39.49 -20.57 -7.55
N ALA A 17 -40.21 -20.16 -6.51
CA ALA A 17 -41.67 -20.11 -6.55
C ALA A 17 -42.16 -19.11 -7.62
N ALA A 18 -41.55 -17.91 -7.67
CA ALA A 18 -41.87 -16.90 -8.69
C ALA A 18 -41.56 -17.39 -10.11
N ILE A 19 -40.41 -18.04 -10.31
CA ILE A 19 -40.00 -18.65 -11.59
C ILE A 19 -41.00 -19.73 -12.02
N SER A 20 -41.45 -20.59 -11.09
CA SER A 20 -42.45 -21.61 -11.37
C SER A 20 -43.79 -21.02 -11.83
N ILE A 21 -44.16 -19.84 -11.34
CA ILE A 21 -45.35 -19.10 -11.78
C ILE A 21 -45.10 -18.48 -13.15
N ALA A 22 -43.98 -17.79 -13.35
CA ALA A 22 -43.63 -17.13 -14.61
C ALA A 22 -43.58 -18.11 -15.79
N LYS A 23 -43.11 -19.35 -15.58
CA LYS A 23 -43.08 -20.41 -16.60
C LYS A 23 -44.45 -20.91 -17.05
N ARG A 24 -45.53 -20.60 -16.32
CA ARG A 24 -46.91 -21.00 -16.69
C ARG A 24 -47.58 -19.99 -17.63
N LEU A 25 -46.94 -18.84 -17.88
CA LEU A 25 -47.43 -17.85 -18.82
C LEU A 25 -47.24 -18.37 -20.27
N PRO A 26 -48.19 -18.09 -21.19
CA PRO A 26 -48.13 -18.56 -22.58
C PRO A 26 -47.20 -17.68 -23.43
N VAL A 27 -45.97 -17.45 -22.95
CA VAL A 27 -44.90 -16.71 -23.64
C VAL A 27 -43.70 -17.64 -23.74
N SER A 28 -43.00 -17.65 -24.88
CA SER A 28 -41.78 -18.45 -25.01
C SER A 28 -40.73 -17.97 -24.01
N GLU A 29 -39.98 -18.90 -23.41
CA GLU A 29 -38.95 -18.57 -22.40
C GLU A 29 -37.91 -17.57 -22.94
N GLU A 30 -37.63 -17.60 -24.25
CA GLU A 30 -36.67 -16.71 -24.92
C GLU A 30 -37.09 -15.23 -24.99
N ILE A 31 -38.37 -14.91 -24.83
CA ILE A 31 -38.90 -13.53 -24.91
C ILE A 31 -39.50 -13.09 -23.56
N ASN A 32 -39.42 -13.94 -22.54
CA ASN A 32 -39.98 -13.66 -21.22
C ASN A 32 -38.99 -12.89 -20.34
N GLU A 33 -38.99 -11.56 -20.48
CA GLU A 33 -38.12 -10.65 -19.72
C GLU A 33 -38.25 -10.84 -18.21
N ASP A 34 -39.46 -11.06 -17.69
CA ASP A 34 -39.70 -11.30 -16.25
C ASP A 34 -39.01 -12.57 -15.75
N LEU A 35 -39.03 -13.64 -16.56
CA LEU A 35 -38.35 -14.90 -16.23
C LEU A 35 -36.83 -14.71 -16.21
N GLU A 36 -36.29 -13.91 -17.12
CA GLU A 36 -34.86 -13.61 -17.19
C GLU A 36 -34.42 -12.74 -16.00
N ASP A 37 -35.21 -11.73 -15.63
CA ASP A 37 -34.98 -10.91 -14.44
C ASP A 37 -34.99 -11.73 -13.15
N LEU A 38 -35.89 -12.71 -13.06
CA LEU A 38 -35.93 -13.63 -11.92
C LEU A 38 -34.68 -14.52 -11.85
N LYS A 39 -34.23 -15.07 -12.99
CA LYS A 39 -32.97 -15.85 -13.05
C LYS A 39 -31.75 -15.00 -12.67
N ASN A 40 -31.66 -13.79 -13.19
CA ASN A 40 -30.61 -12.83 -12.83
C ASN A 40 -30.66 -12.48 -11.34
N THR A 41 -31.87 -12.39 -10.76
CA THR A 41 -32.02 -12.16 -9.32
C THR A 41 -31.57 -13.37 -8.50
N VAL A 42 -31.82 -14.60 -8.95
CA VAL A 42 -31.27 -15.82 -8.34
C VAL A 42 -29.74 -15.78 -8.35
N ASN A 43 -29.12 -15.42 -9.46
CA ASN A 43 -27.66 -15.26 -9.56
C ASN A 43 -27.13 -14.23 -8.57
N LYS A 44 -27.78 -13.07 -8.43
CA LYS A 44 -27.41 -12.05 -7.43
C LYS A 44 -27.46 -12.56 -5.99
N VAL A 45 -28.42 -13.43 -5.65
CA VAL A 45 -28.48 -14.05 -4.32
C VAL A 45 -27.28 -14.99 -4.11
N TYR A 46 -26.96 -15.83 -5.09
CA TYR A 46 -25.80 -16.73 -5.01
C TYR A 46 -24.47 -15.96 -4.98
N LEU A 47 -24.29 -14.93 -5.80
CA LEU A 47 -23.10 -14.08 -5.79
C LEU A 47 -22.87 -13.45 -4.40
N ALA A 48 -23.92 -12.90 -3.80
CA ALA A 48 -23.83 -12.33 -2.46
C ALA A 48 -23.47 -13.37 -1.38
N GLN A 49 -23.89 -14.62 -1.54
CA GLN A 49 -23.54 -15.72 -0.66
C GLN A 49 -22.10 -16.20 -0.91
N ILE A 50 -21.68 -16.28 -2.18
CA ILE A 50 -20.31 -16.59 -2.60
C ILE A 50 -19.33 -15.58 -2.02
N ASP A 51 -19.63 -14.27 -2.08
CA ASP A 51 -18.76 -13.23 -1.51
C ASP A 51 -18.56 -13.36 0.02
N GLU A 52 -19.49 -13.96 0.76
CA GLU A 52 -19.27 -14.31 2.17
C GLU A 52 -18.28 -15.46 2.32
N VAL A 53 -18.46 -16.51 1.52
CA VAL A 53 -17.56 -17.68 1.49
C VAL A 53 -16.15 -17.27 1.05
N LEU A 54 -16.03 -16.39 0.04
CA LEU A 54 -14.74 -15.89 -0.43
C LEU A 54 -14.03 -15.04 0.61
N ARG A 55 -14.76 -14.26 1.43
CA ARG A 55 -14.15 -13.55 2.57
C ARG A 55 -13.57 -14.52 3.58
N GLU A 56 -14.30 -15.57 3.95
CA GLU A 56 -13.78 -16.63 4.84
C GLU A 56 -12.52 -17.29 4.25
N GLY A 57 -12.54 -17.63 2.96
CA GLY A 57 -11.38 -18.21 2.28
C GLY A 57 -10.17 -17.27 2.25
N ASN A 58 -10.40 -15.97 2.03
CA ASN A 58 -9.36 -14.95 2.06
C ASN A 58 -8.79 -14.75 3.47
N ASP A 59 -9.60 -14.85 4.53
CA ASP A 59 -9.10 -14.80 5.92
C ASP A 59 -8.17 -15.99 6.22
N LYS A 60 -8.52 -17.19 5.72
CA LYS A 60 -7.64 -18.36 5.81
C LYS A 60 -6.36 -18.20 4.99
N LEU A 61 -6.47 -17.63 3.79
CA LEU A 61 -5.34 -17.33 2.92
C LEU A 61 -4.37 -16.34 3.60
N ALA A 62 -4.90 -15.28 4.22
CA ALA A 62 -4.13 -14.30 5.00
C ALA A 62 -3.47 -14.93 6.24
N SER A 63 -4.12 -15.94 6.83
CA SER A 63 -3.60 -16.71 7.96
C SER A 63 -2.64 -17.84 7.55
N LYS A 64 -2.25 -17.93 6.27
CA LYS A 64 -1.42 -18.99 5.69
C LYS A 64 -2.00 -20.41 5.78
N ASN A 65 -3.30 -20.54 6.03
CA ASN A 65 -4.01 -21.82 6.05
C ASN A 65 -4.48 -22.18 4.64
N TYR A 66 -3.54 -22.43 3.72
CA TYR A 66 -3.81 -22.57 2.28
C TYR A 66 -4.77 -23.71 1.94
N ASN A 67 -4.63 -24.88 2.56
CA ASN A 67 -5.51 -26.03 2.30
C ASN A 67 -6.96 -25.75 2.73
N GLU A 68 -7.15 -25.06 3.86
CA GLU A 68 -8.49 -24.62 4.28
C GLU A 68 -9.04 -23.57 3.31
N ALA A 69 -8.22 -22.60 2.88
CA ALA A 69 -8.62 -21.60 1.89
C ALA A 69 -9.05 -22.25 0.56
N ILE A 70 -8.28 -23.19 0.03
CA ILE A 70 -8.61 -23.96 -1.18
C ILE A 70 -9.93 -24.72 -1.00
N THR A 71 -10.13 -25.37 0.14
CA THR A 71 -11.39 -26.08 0.45
C THR A 71 -12.58 -25.12 0.42
N ILE A 72 -12.43 -23.93 1.01
CA ILE A 72 -13.48 -22.91 1.04
C ILE A 72 -13.75 -22.34 -0.36
N PHE A 73 -12.72 -22.08 -1.16
CA PHE A 73 -12.89 -21.60 -2.53
C PHE A 73 -13.52 -22.66 -3.44
N ASN A 74 -13.18 -23.93 -3.29
CA ASN A 74 -13.86 -25.02 -4.01
C ASN A 74 -15.33 -25.13 -3.60
N ARG A 75 -15.66 -24.92 -2.32
CA ARG A 75 -17.07 -24.81 -1.89
C ARG A 75 -17.80 -23.64 -2.57
N ALA A 76 -17.14 -22.49 -2.76
CA ALA A 76 -17.70 -21.38 -3.52
C ALA A 76 -17.94 -21.77 -5.00
N LEU A 77 -17.01 -22.52 -5.60
CA LEU A 77 -17.16 -23.02 -6.96
C LEU A 77 -18.33 -24.00 -7.09
N GLU A 78 -18.56 -24.86 -6.10
CA GLU A 78 -19.75 -25.73 -6.09
C GLU A 78 -21.06 -24.93 -6.03
N MET A 79 -21.05 -23.73 -5.45
CA MET A 79 -22.23 -22.86 -5.41
C MET A 79 -22.55 -22.25 -6.77
N THR A 80 -21.56 -21.97 -7.62
CA THR A 80 -21.82 -21.44 -8.97
C THR A 80 -22.56 -22.43 -9.85
N ASN A 81 -22.43 -23.74 -9.60
CA ASN A 81 -23.22 -24.78 -10.29
C ASN A 81 -24.74 -24.66 -10.07
N LYS A 82 -25.18 -23.87 -9.07
CA LYS A 82 -26.60 -23.61 -8.78
C LYS A 82 -27.11 -22.31 -9.43
N MET A 83 -26.23 -21.56 -10.09
CA MET A 83 -26.57 -20.35 -10.81
C MET A 83 -27.09 -20.67 -12.22
N TYR A 84 -27.82 -19.73 -12.80
CA TYR A 84 -28.15 -19.75 -14.22
C TYR A 84 -26.93 -19.32 -15.04
N LEU A 85 -26.74 -19.95 -16.21
CA LEU A 85 -25.64 -19.65 -17.13
C LEU A 85 -25.77 -18.21 -17.65
N THR A 86 -24.93 -17.33 -17.12
CA THR A 86 -24.81 -15.93 -17.54
C THR A 86 -23.33 -15.54 -17.60
N GLN A 87 -23.02 -14.44 -18.27
CA GLN A 87 -21.67 -13.87 -18.27
C GLN A 87 -21.16 -13.59 -16.84
N GLU A 88 -22.03 -13.11 -15.95
CA GLU A 88 -21.69 -12.87 -14.54
C GLU A 88 -21.26 -14.16 -13.81
N MET A 89 -21.91 -15.30 -14.12
CA MET A 89 -21.52 -16.61 -13.56
C MET A 89 -20.13 -17.02 -14.04
N GLU A 90 -19.83 -16.86 -15.33
CA GLU A 90 -18.52 -17.19 -15.90
C GLU A 90 -17.39 -16.32 -15.32
N GLU A 91 -17.65 -15.02 -15.17
CA GLU A 91 -16.71 -14.08 -14.53
C GLU A 91 -16.42 -14.48 -13.07
N GLU A 92 -17.44 -14.87 -12.32
CA GLU A 92 -17.27 -15.31 -10.93
C GLU A 92 -16.53 -16.65 -10.84
N ILE A 93 -16.82 -17.62 -11.71
CA ILE A 93 -16.06 -18.89 -11.81
C ILE A 93 -14.57 -18.59 -12.04
N ASN A 94 -14.26 -17.68 -12.98
CA ASN A 94 -12.89 -17.29 -13.27
C ASN A 94 -12.21 -16.61 -12.06
N ARG A 95 -12.94 -15.77 -11.33
CA ARG A 95 -12.48 -15.14 -10.09
C ARG A 95 -12.15 -16.19 -9.02
N ILE A 96 -13.05 -17.16 -8.78
CA ILE A 96 -12.86 -18.22 -7.79
C ILE A 96 -11.68 -19.12 -8.15
N ASN A 97 -11.57 -19.55 -9.41
CA ASN A 97 -10.44 -20.34 -9.90
C ASN A 97 -9.11 -19.59 -9.73
N GLY A 98 -9.12 -18.27 -9.94
CA GLY A 98 -7.97 -17.41 -9.66
C GLY A 98 -7.52 -17.46 -8.20
N LEU A 99 -8.47 -17.47 -7.26
CA LEU A 99 -8.20 -17.56 -5.81
C LEU A 99 -7.72 -18.95 -5.38
N VAL A 100 -8.32 -20.03 -5.92
CA VAL A 100 -7.84 -21.42 -5.70
C VAL A 100 -6.39 -21.53 -6.11
N TYR A 101 -6.08 -21.15 -7.35
CA TYR A 101 -4.73 -21.22 -7.88
C TYR A 101 -3.75 -20.35 -7.08
N GLN A 102 -4.18 -19.16 -6.65
CA GLN A 102 -3.35 -18.31 -5.79
C GLN A 102 -3.01 -19.00 -4.46
N ALA A 103 -3.99 -19.65 -3.82
CA ALA A 103 -3.78 -20.38 -2.58
C ALA A 103 -2.88 -21.61 -2.76
N GLU A 104 -3.03 -22.34 -3.87
CA GLU A 104 -2.16 -23.46 -4.23
C GLU A 104 -0.71 -23.01 -4.42
N LEU A 105 -0.49 -21.95 -5.19
CA LEU A 105 0.84 -21.38 -5.39
C LEU A 105 1.48 -20.96 -4.07
N LYS A 106 0.76 -20.17 -3.25
CA LYS A 106 1.27 -19.73 -1.95
C LYS A 106 1.63 -20.93 -1.05
N GLY A 107 0.78 -21.97 -1.05
CA GLY A 107 1.04 -23.21 -0.32
C GLY A 107 2.24 -24.01 -0.85
N LEU A 108 2.51 -23.98 -2.16
CA LEU A 108 3.71 -24.60 -2.74
C LEU A 108 4.98 -23.84 -2.33
N VAL A 109 4.95 -22.51 -2.43
CA VAL A 109 6.13 -21.70 -2.08
C VAL A 109 6.42 -21.74 -0.57
N ASP A 110 5.39 -21.69 0.30
CA ASP A 110 5.60 -21.80 1.77
C ASP A 110 6.16 -23.17 2.20
N ARG A 111 5.86 -24.26 1.47
CA ARG A 111 6.42 -25.60 1.77
C ARG A 111 7.84 -25.81 1.24
N GLY A 112 8.29 -24.97 0.30
CA GLY A 112 9.57 -25.16 -0.38
C GLY A 112 9.56 -26.30 -1.41
N ASP A 113 8.39 -26.81 -1.80
CA ASP A 113 8.17 -27.89 -2.79
C ASP A 113 8.43 -27.44 -4.24
N LEU A 114 9.29 -26.43 -4.40
CA LEU A 114 9.36 -25.58 -5.57
C LEU A 114 10.29 -26.11 -6.67
N SER A 115 11.36 -26.79 -6.27
CA SER A 115 12.29 -27.41 -7.21
C SER A 115 11.58 -28.42 -8.10
N GLU A 116 10.61 -29.15 -7.55
CA GLU A 116 9.80 -30.11 -8.30
C GLU A 116 8.89 -29.41 -9.31
N GLU A 117 8.22 -28.33 -8.93
CA GLU A 117 7.29 -27.61 -9.82
C GLU A 117 8.03 -26.89 -10.95
N LEU A 118 9.16 -26.23 -10.66
CA LEU A 118 10.03 -25.66 -11.69
C LEU A 118 10.56 -26.73 -12.65
N GLN A 119 10.93 -27.91 -12.13
CA GLN A 119 11.37 -29.02 -12.95
C GLN A 119 10.24 -29.57 -13.84
N LYS A 120 8.98 -29.53 -13.39
CA LYS A 120 7.82 -29.89 -14.23
C LYS A 120 7.70 -28.95 -15.42
N PHE A 121 7.78 -27.63 -15.20
CA PHE A 121 7.76 -26.66 -16.30
C PHE A 121 8.92 -26.87 -17.28
N GLU A 122 10.14 -27.15 -16.79
CA GLU A 122 11.29 -27.43 -17.65
C GLU A 122 11.10 -28.69 -18.50
N LYS A 123 10.59 -29.77 -17.90
CA LYS A 123 10.26 -31.01 -18.62
C LYS A 123 9.16 -30.79 -19.67
N GLU A 124 8.18 -29.94 -19.38
CA GLU A 124 7.12 -29.61 -20.31
C GLU A 124 7.63 -28.78 -21.49
N LEU A 125 8.46 -27.77 -21.22
CA LEU A 125 9.11 -26.97 -22.26
C LEU A 125 10.00 -27.83 -23.17
N ASP A 126 10.76 -28.79 -22.62
CA ASP A 126 11.56 -29.73 -23.42
C ASP A 126 10.68 -30.57 -24.36
N LYS A 127 9.53 -31.07 -23.88
CA LYS A 127 8.56 -31.80 -24.73
C LYS A 127 8.00 -30.91 -25.83
N LEU A 128 7.63 -29.66 -25.52
CA LEU A 128 7.08 -28.72 -26.49
C LEU A 128 8.13 -28.29 -27.52
N ASN A 129 9.39 -28.11 -27.11
CA ASN A 129 10.49 -27.81 -28.03
C ASN A 129 10.75 -28.98 -28.99
N LYS A 130 10.74 -30.23 -28.50
CA LYS A 130 10.82 -31.40 -29.39
C LYS A 130 9.65 -31.49 -30.39
N LYS A 131 8.44 -31.12 -29.96
CA LYS A 131 7.28 -31.00 -30.87
C LYS A 131 7.49 -29.89 -31.88
N MET A 132 8.09 -28.76 -31.48
CA MET A 132 8.43 -27.65 -32.38
C MET A 132 9.41 -28.09 -33.46
N ASP A 133 10.46 -28.84 -33.10
CA ASP A 133 11.44 -29.38 -34.04
C ASP A 133 10.77 -30.32 -35.06
N TYR A 134 9.87 -31.19 -34.60
CA TYR A 134 9.08 -32.04 -35.49
C TYR A 134 8.18 -31.21 -36.42
N ALA A 135 7.45 -30.23 -35.89
CA ALA A 135 6.56 -29.39 -36.67
C ALA A 135 7.29 -28.65 -37.80
N GLN A 136 8.55 -28.21 -37.57
CA GLN A 136 9.37 -27.57 -38.59
C GLN A 136 9.67 -28.46 -39.81
N THR A 137 9.63 -29.78 -39.64
CA THR A 137 9.87 -30.76 -40.72
C THR A 137 8.64 -31.08 -41.57
N ILE A 138 7.45 -30.56 -41.22
CA ILE A 138 6.21 -30.84 -41.95
C ILE A 138 6.27 -30.22 -43.35
N ASP A 139 6.12 -30.99 -44.42
CA ASP A 139 6.23 -30.48 -45.80
C ASP A 139 5.14 -29.46 -46.16
N ASP A 140 3.89 -29.69 -45.73
CA ASP A 140 2.77 -28.79 -45.99
C ASP A 140 2.96 -27.44 -45.24
N PRO A 141 3.12 -26.31 -45.95
CA PRO A 141 3.41 -25.02 -45.31
C PRO A 141 2.29 -24.49 -44.42
N THR A 142 1.03 -24.74 -44.79
CA THR A 142 -0.14 -24.27 -44.03
C THR A 142 -0.27 -25.06 -42.74
N ARG A 143 -0.16 -26.38 -42.83
CA ARG A 143 -0.17 -27.25 -41.65
C ARG A 143 1.02 -26.98 -40.73
N ARG A 144 2.22 -26.84 -41.30
CA ARG A 144 3.44 -26.46 -40.55
C ARG A 144 3.20 -25.19 -39.74
N PHE A 145 2.67 -24.15 -40.39
CA PHE A 145 2.39 -22.89 -39.72
C PHE A 145 1.39 -23.05 -38.57
N GLN A 146 0.27 -23.76 -38.80
CA GLN A 146 -0.76 -23.99 -37.79
C GLN A 146 -0.23 -24.76 -36.57
N GLU A 147 0.49 -25.86 -36.80
CA GLU A 147 1.08 -26.68 -35.73
C GLU A 147 2.11 -25.87 -34.92
N MET A 148 2.99 -25.13 -35.61
CA MET A 148 3.99 -24.28 -34.94
C MET A 148 3.33 -23.16 -34.12
N GLU A 149 2.27 -22.51 -34.60
CA GLU A 149 1.55 -21.49 -33.83
C GLU A 149 0.88 -22.08 -32.59
N GLN A 150 0.26 -23.26 -32.69
CA GLN A 150 -0.31 -23.95 -31.53
C GLN A 150 0.75 -24.30 -30.49
N ILE A 151 1.91 -24.82 -30.91
CA ILE A 151 2.99 -25.17 -29.99
C ILE A 151 3.58 -23.90 -29.34
N LYS A 152 3.78 -22.81 -30.08
CA LYS A 152 4.21 -21.52 -29.51
C LYS A 152 3.24 -21.04 -28.44
N LYS A 153 1.93 -21.15 -28.70
CA LYS A 153 0.90 -20.79 -27.74
C LYS A 153 1.02 -21.60 -26.44
N SER A 154 1.19 -22.92 -26.55
CA SER A 154 1.41 -23.78 -25.37
C SER A 154 2.71 -23.45 -24.63
N ILE A 155 3.79 -23.10 -25.34
CA ILE A 155 5.04 -22.64 -24.69
C ILE A 155 4.80 -21.36 -23.90
N ASP A 156 4.09 -20.39 -24.49
CA ASP A 156 3.78 -19.12 -23.83
C ASP A 156 2.86 -19.31 -22.60
N GLU A 157 1.96 -20.30 -22.61
CA GLU A 157 1.12 -20.70 -21.47
C GLU A 157 1.96 -21.27 -20.30
N VAL A 158 2.94 -22.13 -20.61
CA VAL A 158 3.88 -22.64 -19.61
C VAL A 158 4.74 -21.52 -19.03
N PHE A 159 5.23 -20.60 -19.88
CA PHE A 159 5.95 -19.41 -19.43
C PHE A 159 5.10 -18.53 -18.53
N TYR A 160 3.84 -18.28 -18.88
CA TYR A 160 2.91 -17.54 -18.04
C TYR A 160 2.77 -18.14 -16.64
N SER A 161 2.61 -19.46 -16.56
CA SER A 161 2.52 -20.19 -15.28
C SER A 161 3.83 -20.08 -14.48
N LYS A 162 4.98 -20.23 -15.14
CA LYS A 162 6.30 -20.08 -14.51
C LYS A 162 6.55 -18.65 -13.98
N ILE A 163 6.13 -17.62 -14.72
CA ILE A 163 6.22 -16.23 -14.28
C ILE A 163 5.39 -16.03 -13.01
N LYS A 164 4.16 -16.57 -12.96
CA LYS A 164 3.28 -16.40 -11.79
C LYS A 164 3.89 -17.01 -10.53
N LEU A 165 4.48 -18.20 -10.65
CA LEU A 165 5.24 -18.81 -9.56
C LEU A 165 6.42 -17.93 -9.13
N LEU A 166 7.27 -17.51 -10.06
CA LEU A 166 8.45 -16.69 -9.76
C LEU A 166 8.08 -15.35 -9.08
N VAL A 167 7.00 -14.70 -9.51
CA VAL A 167 6.52 -13.46 -8.88
C VAL A 167 6.07 -13.70 -7.44
N GLU A 168 5.30 -14.75 -7.19
CA GLU A 168 4.86 -15.10 -5.83
C GLU A 168 6.06 -15.40 -4.92
N GLN A 169 7.07 -16.11 -5.44
CA GLN A 169 8.33 -16.31 -4.73
C GLN A 169 9.07 -15.00 -4.47
N GLY A 170 9.13 -14.12 -5.47
CA GLY A 170 9.72 -12.79 -5.35
C GLY A 170 9.10 -12.04 -4.18
N VAL A 171 7.77 -12.05 -4.09
CA VAL A 171 7.01 -11.40 -3.02
C VAL A 171 7.33 -12.03 -1.66
N GLN A 172 7.21 -13.36 -1.53
CA GLN A 172 7.43 -14.05 -0.26
C GLN A 172 8.87 -13.95 0.25
N SER A 173 9.87 -14.09 -0.63
CA SER A 173 11.28 -13.91 -0.27
C SER A 173 11.53 -12.51 0.28
N ALA A 174 10.95 -11.46 -0.31
CA ALA A 174 11.06 -10.10 0.20
C ALA A 174 10.36 -9.94 1.56
N ASP A 175 9.19 -10.54 1.75
CA ASP A 175 8.46 -10.49 3.03
C ASP A 175 9.26 -11.19 4.16
N ASN A 176 10.01 -12.23 3.80
CA ASN A 176 10.98 -12.90 4.68
C ASN A 176 12.34 -12.17 4.76
N LYS A 177 12.46 -10.96 4.19
CA LYS A 177 13.68 -10.13 4.12
C LYS A 177 14.85 -10.76 3.34
N SER A 178 14.61 -11.83 2.57
CA SER A 178 15.56 -12.36 1.59
C SER A 178 15.43 -11.62 0.25
N PHE A 179 15.89 -10.37 0.23
CA PHE A 179 15.74 -9.52 -0.95
C PHE A 179 16.58 -9.95 -2.15
N LYS A 180 17.74 -10.59 -1.93
CA LYS A 180 18.57 -11.08 -3.03
C LYS A 180 17.81 -12.13 -3.86
N ASP A 181 17.25 -13.13 -3.18
CA ASP A 181 16.47 -14.19 -3.84
C ASP A 181 15.20 -13.61 -4.48
N SER A 182 14.55 -12.69 -3.76
CA SER A 182 13.38 -11.97 -4.27
C SER A 182 13.63 -11.32 -5.63
N PHE A 183 14.73 -10.57 -5.74
CA PHE A 183 15.03 -9.79 -6.94
C PHE A 183 15.49 -10.68 -8.09
N VAL A 184 16.22 -11.77 -7.81
CA VAL A 184 16.54 -12.78 -8.82
C VAL A 184 15.27 -13.38 -9.42
N ASN A 185 14.25 -13.65 -8.60
CA ASN A 185 12.99 -14.18 -9.10
C ASN A 185 12.23 -13.17 -9.96
N PHE A 186 12.18 -11.90 -9.57
CA PHE A 186 11.56 -10.84 -10.38
C PHE A 186 12.28 -10.63 -11.72
N GLU A 187 13.62 -10.57 -11.73
CA GLU A 187 14.38 -10.40 -12.98
C GLU A 187 14.24 -11.62 -13.91
N SER A 188 14.18 -12.83 -13.34
CA SER A 188 13.87 -14.06 -14.10
C SER A 188 12.47 -14.00 -14.72
N ALA A 189 11.48 -13.54 -13.95
CA ALA A 189 10.11 -13.37 -14.42
C ALA A 189 10.02 -12.34 -15.56
N ILE A 190 10.74 -11.20 -15.46
CA ILE A 190 10.82 -10.19 -16.52
C ILE A 190 11.41 -10.80 -17.80
N THR A 191 12.54 -11.50 -17.68
CA THR A 191 13.23 -12.14 -18.82
C THR A 191 12.32 -13.14 -19.56
N ILE A 192 11.58 -13.97 -18.81
CA ILE A 192 10.63 -14.92 -19.40
C ILE A 192 9.48 -14.17 -20.08
N ASN A 193 8.94 -13.13 -19.44
CA ASN A 193 7.85 -12.33 -19.99
C ASN A 193 8.24 -11.60 -21.30
N GLU A 194 9.50 -11.18 -21.44
CA GLU A 194 10.02 -10.59 -22.68
C GLU A 194 10.07 -11.61 -23.83
N SER A 195 10.26 -12.89 -23.50
CA SER A 195 10.30 -14.01 -24.45
C SER A 195 8.91 -14.41 -24.97
N ILE A 196 7.83 -14.07 -24.26
CA ILE A 196 6.45 -14.35 -24.68
C ILE A 196 6.09 -13.53 -25.91
N LYS A 197 5.52 -14.22 -26.92
CA LYS A 197 5.08 -13.62 -28.18
C LYS A 197 3.56 -13.41 -28.23
N SER A 198 2.81 -14.32 -27.63
CA SER A 198 1.35 -14.29 -27.60
C SER A 198 0.84 -13.09 -26.79
N PRO A 199 0.09 -12.16 -27.40
CA PRO A 199 -0.42 -10.98 -26.71
C PRO A 199 -1.32 -11.30 -25.52
N GLU A 200 -2.01 -12.44 -25.56
CA GLU A 200 -2.90 -12.89 -24.50
C GLU A 200 -2.19 -13.21 -23.17
N PHE A 201 -0.88 -13.52 -23.20
CA PHE A 201 -0.07 -13.84 -22.02
C PHE A 201 0.95 -12.76 -21.66
N LYS A 202 1.40 -11.97 -22.65
CA LYS A 202 2.44 -10.95 -22.47
C LYS A 202 1.97 -9.83 -21.55
N ASN A 203 2.81 -9.45 -20.58
CA ASN A 203 2.54 -8.36 -19.62
C ASN A 203 1.25 -8.54 -18.81
N ARG A 204 0.72 -9.77 -18.71
CA ARG A 204 -0.49 -10.05 -17.92
C ARG A 204 -0.25 -10.02 -16.41
N ILE A 205 0.99 -10.22 -15.98
CA ILE A 205 1.38 -10.19 -14.58
C ILE A 205 2.09 -8.87 -14.31
N ALA A 206 1.72 -8.20 -13.21
CA ALA A 206 2.27 -6.90 -12.83
C ALA A 206 3.67 -7.02 -12.19
N ILE A 207 4.61 -7.70 -12.86
CA ILE A 207 5.94 -8.05 -12.33
C ILE A 207 6.69 -6.80 -11.87
N LYS A 208 6.77 -5.78 -12.74
CA LYS A 208 7.46 -4.51 -12.44
C LYS A 208 6.83 -3.75 -11.28
N TYR A 209 5.51 -3.88 -11.11
CA TYR A 209 4.78 -3.23 -10.02
C TYR A 209 5.13 -3.87 -8.67
N GLU A 210 5.10 -5.21 -8.57
CA GLU A 210 5.51 -5.89 -7.33
C GLU A 210 6.98 -5.64 -7.02
N TYR A 211 7.83 -5.72 -8.04
CA TYR A 211 9.28 -5.56 -7.86
C TYR A 211 9.64 -4.17 -7.33
N LYS A 212 9.12 -3.08 -7.93
CA LYS A 212 9.40 -1.71 -7.45
C LYS A 212 8.90 -1.50 -6.01
N LEU A 213 7.77 -2.10 -5.63
CA LEU A 213 7.29 -2.01 -4.24
C LEU A 213 8.26 -2.68 -3.27
N LYS A 214 8.75 -3.89 -3.60
CA LYS A 214 9.72 -4.60 -2.75
C LYS A 214 11.08 -3.91 -2.68
N LEU A 215 11.53 -3.25 -3.76
CA LEU A 215 12.71 -2.39 -3.75
C LEU A 215 12.57 -1.25 -2.73
N ILE A 216 11.41 -0.59 -2.67
CA ILE A 216 11.18 0.50 -1.71
C ILE A 216 11.08 0.00 -0.27
N VAL A 217 10.49 -1.17 -0.04
CA VAL A 217 10.49 -1.79 1.29
C VAL A 217 11.93 -2.03 1.76
N LYS A 218 12.80 -2.57 0.90
CA LYS A 218 14.23 -2.73 1.21
C LYS A 218 14.92 -1.39 1.44
N ALA A 219 14.72 -0.42 0.55
CA ALA A 219 15.34 0.90 0.65
C ALA A 219 15.03 1.59 1.99
N LYS A 220 13.77 1.52 2.44
CA LYS A 220 13.37 2.03 3.76
C LYS A 220 14.14 1.36 4.90
N LEU A 221 14.26 0.03 4.88
CA LEU A 221 15.00 -0.71 5.90
C LEU A 221 16.50 -0.39 5.89
N GLU A 222 17.09 -0.17 4.71
CA GLU A 222 18.50 0.20 4.58
C GLU A 222 18.76 1.64 5.05
N ILE A 223 17.82 2.58 4.85
CA ILE A 223 17.88 3.92 5.45
C ILE A 223 17.88 3.82 6.99
N GLU A 224 17.01 2.99 7.59
CA GLU A 224 16.98 2.79 9.04
C GLU A 224 18.30 2.21 9.58
N LYS A 225 19.00 1.40 8.77
CA LYS A 225 20.34 0.86 9.07
C LYS A 225 21.48 1.81 8.73
N GLN A 226 21.20 3.00 8.21
CA GLN A 226 22.17 3.99 7.73
C GLN A 226 22.99 3.54 6.50
N ASN A 227 22.51 2.54 5.77
CA ASN A 227 23.09 2.06 4.51
C ASN A 227 22.52 2.82 3.31
N TYR A 228 22.77 4.13 3.26
CA TYR A 228 22.09 5.04 2.32
C TYR A 228 22.41 4.76 0.85
N GLU A 229 23.62 4.33 0.52
CA GLU A 229 24.04 4.02 -0.85
C GLU A 229 23.22 2.87 -1.45
N VAL A 230 22.97 1.82 -0.65
CA VAL A 230 22.15 0.67 -1.06
C VAL A 230 20.70 1.10 -1.26
N ALA A 231 20.16 1.92 -0.36
CA ALA A 231 18.81 2.46 -0.52
C ALA A 231 18.66 3.32 -1.78
N ILE A 232 19.68 4.12 -2.12
CA ILE A 232 19.71 4.93 -3.34
C ILE A 232 19.73 4.03 -4.59
N GLU A 233 20.54 2.98 -4.60
CA GLU A 233 20.57 2.00 -5.70
C GLU A 233 19.20 1.35 -5.91
N ASP A 234 18.56 0.87 -4.84
CA ASP A 234 17.23 0.25 -4.90
C ASP A 234 16.17 1.23 -5.40
N CYS A 235 16.20 2.50 -4.97
CA CYS A 235 15.27 3.52 -5.44
C CYS A 235 15.50 3.87 -6.92
N ASN A 236 16.76 3.94 -7.38
CA ASN A 236 17.07 4.19 -8.79
C ASN A 236 16.56 3.02 -9.66
N LYS A 237 16.76 1.78 -9.21
CA LYS A 237 16.19 0.61 -9.89
C LYS A 237 14.66 0.66 -9.92
N ALA A 238 14.01 1.13 -8.85
CA ALA A 238 12.56 1.31 -8.84
C ALA A 238 12.08 2.35 -9.88
N ILE A 239 12.87 3.42 -10.11
CA ILE A 239 12.61 4.44 -11.15
C ILE A 239 12.82 3.88 -12.57
N GLU A 240 13.81 3.01 -12.77
CA GLU A 240 14.01 2.32 -14.05
C GLU A 240 12.80 1.44 -14.41
N LEU A 241 12.17 0.82 -13.41
CA LEU A 241 10.97 0.01 -13.59
C LEU A 241 9.72 0.87 -13.82
N ASP A 242 9.62 2.01 -13.15
CA ASP A 242 8.55 2.99 -13.30
C ASP A 242 9.03 4.41 -12.93
N SER A 243 9.19 5.25 -13.95
CA SER A 243 9.64 6.64 -13.80
C SER A 243 8.61 7.55 -13.16
N THR A 244 7.38 7.09 -12.95
CA THR A 244 6.31 7.82 -12.26
C THR A 244 6.11 7.35 -10.82
N PHE A 245 7.03 6.53 -10.29
CA PHE A 245 6.88 6.00 -8.95
C PHE A 245 7.33 7.00 -7.87
N ILE A 246 6.35 7.70 -7.30
CA ILE A 246 6.51 8.80 -6.34
C ILE A 246 7.40 8.41 -5.15
N ASP A 247 7.18 7.21 -4.58
CA ASP A 247 7.89 6.77 -3.39
C ASP A 247 9.39 6.61 -3.62
N ALA A 248 9.82 6.24 -4.83
CA ALA A 248 11.25 6.14 -5.14
C ALA A 248 11.95 7.49 -5.07
N TYR A 249 11.36 8.54 -5.65
CA TYR A 249 11.88 9.89 -5.53
C TYR A 249 11.83 10.41 -4.09
N TYR A 250 10.75 10.10 -3.36
CA TYR A 250 10.62 10.48 -1.97
C TYR A 250 11.73 9.85 -1.10
N TYR A 251 11.96 8.54 -1.19
CA TYR A 251 12.99 7.87 -0.41
C TYR A 251 14.42 8.19 -0.86
N LEU A 252 14.64 8.55 -2.14
CA LEU A 252 15.90 9.19 -2.55
C LEU A 252 16.13 10.51 -1.82
N GLY A 253 15.09 11.33 -1.69
CA GLY A 253 15.13 12.56 -0.90
C GLY A 253 15.45 12.30 0.57
N ILE A 254 14.78 11.32 1.18
CA ILE A 254 15.04 10.92 2.59
C ILE A 254 16.48 10.45 2.76
N ALA A 255 16.97 9.52 1.93
CA ALA A 255 18.33 9.00 2.03
C ALA A 255 19.39 10.12 1.93
N ASN A 256 19.20 11.09 1.03
CA ASN A 256 20.11 12.23 0.91
C ASN A 256 20.00 13.23 2.07
N ASN A 257 18.81 13.41 2.65
CA ASN A 257 18.64 14.18 3.88
C ASN A 257 19.41 13.56 5.06
N GLU A 258 19.32 12.23 5.24
CA GLU A 258 20.07 11.52 6.29
C GLU A 258 21.59 11.57 6.06
N LYS A 259 22.03 11.62 4.79
CA LYS A 259 23.41 11.92 4.40
C LYS A 259 23.83 13.39 4.58
N GLN A 260 22.91 14.27 4.97
CA GLN A 260 23.10 15.72 5.05
C GLN A 260 23.39 16.40 3.70
N ASP A 261 23.12 15.73 2.57
CA ASP A 261 23.13 16.34 1.25
C ASP A 261 21.75 16.93 0.93
N PHE A 262 21.45 18.03 1.62
CA PHE A 262 20.13 18.68 1.56
C PHE A 262 19.79 19.23 0.17
N ASN A 263 20.79 19.67 -0.63
CA ASN A 263 20.55 20.16 -1.97
C ASN A 263 20.09 19.04 -2.91
N THR A 264 20.77 17.89 -2.87
CA THR A 264 20.35 16.71 -3.64
C THR A 264 18.98 16.22 -3.18
N ALA A 265 18.73 16.21 -1.87
CA ALA A 265 17.43 15.83 -1.32
C ALA A 265 16.28 16.71 -1.84
N ILE A 266 16.45 18.05 -1.85
CA ILE A 266 15.49 19.00 -2.43
C ILE A 266 15.22 18.66 -3.90
N GLY A 267 16.26 18.36 -4.67
CA GLY A 267 16.12 17.95 -6.08
C GLY A 267 15.21 16.73 -6.25
N TYR A 268 15.35 15.71 -5.40
CA TYR A 268 14.50 14.52 -5.44
C TYR A 268 13.08 14.76 -4.92
N PHE A 269 12.90 15.56 -3.88
CA PHE A 269 11.54 15.94 -3.44
C PHE A 269 10.79 16.73 -4.51
N LYS A 270 11.48 17.63 -5.23
CA LYS A 270 10.89 18.33 -6.40
C LYS A 270 10.42 17.34 -7.46
N LYS A 271 11.24 16.35 -7.83
CA LYS A 271 10.81 15.29 -8.77
C LYS A 271 9.59 14.51 -8.26
N SER A 272 9.55 14.18 -6.96
CA SER A 272 8.38 13.54 -6.34
C SER A 272 7.11 14.41 -6.44
N ILE A 273 7.26 15.73 -6.23
CA ILE A 273 6.20 16.73 -6.36
C ILE A 273 5.79 16.95 -7.83
N ASP A 274 6.71 16.88 -8.78
CA ASP A 274 6.41 17.00 -10.21
C ASP A 274 5.51 15.84 -10.68
N VAL A 275 5.71 14.64 -10.11
CA VAL A 275 4.84 13.48 -10.37
C VAL A 275 3.48 13.65 -9.66
N ASN A 276 3.46 14.10 -8.41
CA ASN A 276 2.23 14.41 -7.68
C ASN A 276 2.38 15.67 -6.82
N SER A 277 1.80 16.77 -7.31
CA SER A 277 1.92 18.08 -6.68
C SER A 277 1.27 18.17 -5.29
N LYS A 278 0.40 17.22 -4.94
CA LYS A 278 -0.30 17.15 -3.65
C LYS A 278 0.35 16.20 -2.66
N TYR A 279 1.53 15.65 -2.95
CA TYR A 279 2.18 14.69 -2.06
C TYR A 279 2.81 15.40 -0.83
N ALA A 280 2.03 15.52 0.24
CA ALA A 280 2.36 16.30 1.43
C ALA A 280 3.67 15.88 2.12
N LYS A 281 4.00 14.58 2.10
CA LYS A 281 5.25 14.06 2.67
C LYS A 281 6.49 14.67 2.00
N SER A 282 6.51 14.74 0.67
CA SER A 282 7.64 15.36 -0.06
C SER A 282 7.75 16.86 0.21
N TRP A 283 6.63 17.58 0.29
CA TRP A 283 6.64 18.99 0.71
C TRP A 283 7.21 19.19 2.12
N ASN A 284 6.78 18.37 3.08
CA ASN A 284 7.28 18.45 4.45
C ASN A 284 8.80 18.17 4.52
N HIS A 285 9.27 17.08 3.91
CA HIS A 285 10.69 16.75 3.98
C HIS A 285 11.58 17.68 3.14
N MET A 286 11.04 18.30 2.08
CA MET A 286 11.72 19.39 1.39
C MET A 286 11.82 20.64 2.27
N GLY A 287 10.77 20.96 3.03
CA GLY A 287 10.82 22.03 4.03
C GLY A 287 11.90 21.80 5.08
N PHE A 288 12.05 20.56 5.55
CA PHE A 288 13.13 20.16 6.45
C PHE A 288 14.51 20.37 5.83
N SER A 289 14.71 19.99 4.57
CA SER A 289 15.98 20.24 3.87
C SER A 289 16.29 21.74 3.77
N TYR A 290 15.28 22.57 3.46
CA TYR A 290 15.43 24.03 3.42
C TYR A 290 15.79 24.61 4.78
N GLU A 291 15.15 24.14 5.85
CA GLU A 291 15.44 24.54 7.23
C GLU A 291 16.90 24.23 7.60
N LYS A 292 17.39 23.03 7.25
CA LYS A 292 18.80 22.65 7.49
C LYS A 292 19.80 23.50 6.72
N LEU A 293 19.40 24.07 5.59
CA LEU A 293 20.18 25.04 4.81
C LEU A 293 20.01 26.49 5.31
N GLY A 294 19.22 26.73 6.37
CA GLY A 294 18.93 28.07 6.89
C GLY A 294 17.96 28.89 6.01
N GLN A 295 17.28 28.25 5.06
CA GLN A 295 16.33 28.90 4.15
C GLN A 295 14.91 28.84 4.72
N PHE A 296 14.67 29.54 5.82
CA PHE A 296 13.43 29.45 6.59
C PHE A 296 12.17 29.87 5.81
N ASP A 297 12.25 30.89 4.95
CA ASP A 297 11.11 31.28 4.10
C ASP A 297 10.65 30.14 3.17
N ASN A 298 11.61 29.45 2.53
CA ASN A 298 11.34 28.30 1.67
C ASN A 298 10.82 27.11 2.47
N ALA A 299 11.33 26.92 3.70
CA ALA A 299 10.85 25.90 4.62
C ALA A 299 9.38 26.14 5.00
N ILE A 300 9.04 27.37 5.40
CA ILE A 300 7.68 27.79 5.75
C ILE A 300 6.71 27.61 4.58
N ASP A 301 7.07 28.00 3.35
CA ASP A 301 6.25 27.76 2.16
C ASP A 301 6.00 26.26 1.93
N SER A 302 7.07 25.45 2.04
CA SER A 302 6.99 24.00 1.83
C SER A 302 6.13 23.32 2.90
N TYR A 303 6.30 23.67 4.17
CA TYR A 303 5.50 23.14 5.27
C TYR A 303 4.04 23.58 5.19
N ASN A 304 3.76 24.83 4.80
CA ASN A 304 2.39 25.31 4.56
C ASN A 304 1.70 24.52 3.44
N LYS A 305 2.40 24.23 2.34
CA LYS A 305 1.86 23.36 1.29
C LYS A 305 1.58 21.95 1.79
N ALA A 306 2.48 21.36 2.57
CA ALA A 306 2.25 20.05 3.18
C ALA A 306 0.99 20.05 4.06
N ALA A 307 0.86 21.02 4.97
CA ALA A 307 -0.29 21.18 5.84
C ALA A 307 -1.59 21.53 5.08
N GLY A 308 -1.49 22.24 3.97
CA GLY A 308 -2.64 22.57 3.11
C GLY A 308 -3.15 21.36 2.31
N PHE A 309 -2.26 20.52 1.79
CA PHE A 309 -2.64 19.31 1.05
C PHE A 309 -3.10 18.18 1.97
N GLU A 310 -2.51 18.06 3.16
CA GLU A 310 -2.91 17.06 4.16
C GLU A 310 -3.11 17.75 5.53
N PRO A 311 -4.30 18.33 5.80
CA PRO A 311 -4.57 19.05 7.04
C PRO A 311 -4.41 18.22 8.33
N GLN A 312 -4.53 16.89 8.22
CA GLN A 312 -4.36 15.94 9.33
C GLN A 312 -2.90 15.47 9.51
N TYR A 313 -1.93 16.11 8.83
CA TYR A 313 -0.53 15.74 8.96
C TYR A 313 0.14 16.49 10.13
N ALA A 314 0.06 15.93 11.35
CA ALA A 314 0.57 16.57 12.56
C ALA A 314 2.05 17.00 12.46
N LEU A 315 2.90 16.18 11.83
CA LEU A 315 4.32 16.47 11.65
C LEU A 315 4.55 17.74 10.80
N ALA A 316 3.73 18.00 9.77
CA ALA A 316 3.85 19.20 8.96
C ALA A 316 3.52 20.46 9.76
N HIS A 317 2.45 20.44 10.58
CA HIS A 317 2.11 21.55 11.47
C HIS A 317 3.18 21.79 12.54
N TYR A 318 3.74 20.71 13.11
CA TYR A 318 4.84 20.79 14.07
C TYR A 318 6.10 21.44 13.45
N ASN A 319 6.50 21.00 12.26
CA ASN A 319 7.67 21.56 11.58
C ASN A 319 7.44 23.01 11.12
N LEU A 320 6.24 23.33 10.63
CA LEU A 320 5.82 24.70 10.33
C LEU A 320 5.95 25.60 11.56
N ALA A 321 5.49 25.12 12.71
CA ALA A 321 5.59 25.84 13.97
C ALA A 321 7.04 26.10 14.39
N ASN A 322 7.93 25.12 14.24
CA ASN A 322 9.36 25.28 14.51
C ASN A 322 9.97 26.37 13.61
N ALA A 323 9.64 26.37 12.32
CA ALA A 323 10.13 27.38 11.38
C ALA A 323 9.60 28.79 11.72
N TYR A 324 8.32 28.93 12.07
CA TYR A 324 7.77 30.20 12.55
C TYR A 324 8.42 30.68 13.85
N LYS A 325 8.68 29.78 14.79
CA LYS A 325 9.35 30.09 16.06
C LYS A 325 10.77 30.61 15.80
N HIS A 326 11.49 30.00 14.86
CA HIS A 326 12.83 30.45 14.46
C HIS A 326 12.81 31.90 13.93
N GLU A 327 11.83 32.21 13.06
CA GLU A 327 11.58 33.56 12.53
C GLU A 327 10.90 34.51 13.54
N LYS A 328 10.80 34.10 14.82
CA LYS A 328 10.19 34.86 15.92
C LYS A 328 8.71 35.23 15.68
N GLN A 329 8.04 34.53 14.78
CA GLN A 329 6.60 34.63 14.54
C GLN A 329 5.84 33.76 15.55
N PHE A 330 5.95 34.12 16.84
CA PHE A 330 5.53 33.27 17.94
C PHE A 330 4.03 32.93 17.94
N ASP A 331 3.16 33.85 17.49
CA ASP A 331 1.73 33.58 17.40
C ASP A 331 1.39 32.52 16.34
N ASN A 332 2.00 32.61 15.16
CA ASN A 332 1.85 31.62 14.08
C ASN A 332 2.40 30.26 14.51
N ALA A 333 3.52 30.25 15.24
CA ALA A 333 4.10 29.04 15.81
C ALA A 333 3.14 28.37 16.80
N ILE A 334 2.57 29.12 17.74
CA ILE A 334 1.60 28.61 18.71
C ILE A 334 0.37 28.03 18.01
N GLU A 335 -0.18 28.72 17.01
CA GLU A 335 -1.34 28.19 16.26
C GLU A 335 -1.00 26.86 15.58
N SER A 336 0.18 26.77 14.97
CA SER A 336 0.63 25.57 14.27
C SER A 336 0.90 24.41 15.25
N TYR A 337 1.55 24.65 16.39
CA TYR A 337 1.69 23.63 17.44
C TYR A 337 0.34 23.18 17.98
N LYS A 338 -0.60 24.11 18.16
CA LYS A 338 -1.95 23.78 18.60
C LYS A 338 -2.64 22.84 17.61
N LYS A 339 -2.58 23.12 16.30
CA LYS A 339 -3.08 22.19 15.28
C LYS A 339 -2.42 20.81 15.35
N ALA A 340 -1.09 20.76 15.49
CA ALA A 340 -0.37 19.49 15.64
C ALA A 340 -0.87 18.66 16.83
N THR A 341 -1.14 19.32 17.96
CA THR A 341 -1.63 18.68 19.20
C THR A 341 -3.14 18.40 19.22
N GLU A 342 -3.93 19.09 18.41
CA GLU A 342 -5.34 18.74 18.15
C GLU A 342 -5.44 17.46 17.30
N ILE A 343 -4.54 17.29 16.34
CA ILE A 343 -4.45 16.10 15.48
C ILE A 343 -3.89 14.90 16.26
N ASP A 344 -2.76 15.11 16.96
CA ASP A 344 -2.15 14.10 17.83
C ASP A 344 -1.96 14.65 19.25
N PRO A 345 -2.93 14.39 20.15
CA PRO A 345 -2.83 14.81 21.55
C PRO A 345 -1.63 14.24 22.30
N ASN A 346 -1.03 13.15 21.83
CA ASN A 346 0.14 12.49 22.43
C ASN A 346 1.47 12.96 21.83
N TYR A 347 1.45 14.00 20.98
CA TYR A 347 2.67 14.55 20.40
C TYR A 347 3.44 15.41 21.43
N ALA A 348 4.17 14.76 22.34
CA ALA A 348 4.88 15.41 23.45
C ALA A 348 5.77 16.58 23.03
N SER A 349 6.51 16.44 21.92
CA SER A 349 7.38 17.51 21.41
C SER A 349 6.60 18.76 20.99
N ALA A 350 5.42 18.63 20.39
CA ALA A 350 4.61 19.78 20.01
C ALA A 350 4.13 20.56 21.25
N TRP A 351 3.72 19.87 22.32
CA TRP A 351 3.40 20.51 23.60
C TRP A 351 4.61 21.21 24.23
N LEU A 352 5.77 20.55 24.21
CA LEU A 352 7.03 21.08 24.75
C LEU A 352 7.42 22.40 24.06
N PHE A 353 7.51 22.38 22.73
CA PHE A 353 7.94 23.55 21.98
C PHE A 353 6.89 24.66 21.97
N MET A 354 5.60 24.33 22.09
CA MET A 354 4.57 25.33 22.37
C MET A 354 4.80 26.01 23.73
N GLY A 355 5.10 25.24 24.78
CA GLY A 355 5.46 25.77 26.10
C GLY A 355 6.68 26.70 26.05
N TYR A 356 7.74 26.31 25.35
CA TYR A 356 8.90 27.18 25.11
C TYR A 356 8.56 28.43 24.29
N THR A 357 7.65 28.34 23.33
CA THR A 357 7.22 29.51 22.56
C THR A 357 6.45 30.50 23.45
N TYR A 358 5.63 30.03 24.39
CA TYR A 358 5.01 30.91 25.39
C TYR A 358 6.04 31.52 26.34
N LEU A 359 7.11 30.79 26.68
CA LEU A 359 8.23 31.33 27.46
C LEU A 359 8.93 32.47 26.71
N ASP A 360 9.20 32.30 25.41
CA ASP A 360 9.78 33.34 24.55
C ASP A 360 8.89 34.60 24.48
N LYS A 361 7.56 34.42 24.58
CA LYS A 361 6.59 35.52 24.71
C LYS A 361 6.45 36.10 26.12
N ASN A 362 7.21 35.61 27.10
CA ASN A 362 7.09 35.93 28.53
C ASN A 362 5.71 35.61 29.14
N ASN A 363 4.94 34.72 28.52
CA ASN A 363 3.69 34.22 29.11
C ASN A 363 3.98 32.97 29.95
N TYR A 364 4.42 33.22 31.17
CA TYR A 364 4.92 32.20 32.07
C TYR A 364 3.87 31.17 32.52
N TYR A 365 2.62 31.58 32.71
CA TYR A 365 1.54 30.67 33.12
C TYR A 365 1.21 29.64 32.03
N SER A 366 1.04 30.11 30.79
CA SER A 366 0.81 29.21 29.65
C SER A 366 2.03 28.32 29.39
N ALA A 367 3.25 28.86 29.54
CA ALA A 367 4.48 28.08 29.41
C ALA A 367 4.48 26.89 30.38
N ILE A 368 4.26 27.14 31.68
CA ILE A 368 4.18 26.07 32.70
C ILE A 368 3.12 25.04 32.33
N GLN A 369 1.91 25.48 31.97
CA GLN A 369 0.80 24.58 31.63
C GLN A 369 1.18 23.60 30.51
N TYR A 370 1.76 24.08 29.41
CA TYR A 370 2.07 23.23 28.25
C TYR A 370 3.34 22.39 28.47
N LEU A 371 4.31 22.90 29.22
CA LEU A 371 5.47 22.11 29.66
C LEU A 371 5.05 20.96 30.59
N GLU A 372 4.13 21.19 31.53
CA GLU A 372 3.58 20.14 32.39
C GLU A 372 2.80 19.09 31.58
N LYS A 373 2.04 19.51 30.55
CA LYS A 373 1.40 18.56 29.61
C LYS A 373 2.41 17.68 28.88
N ALA A 374 3.51 18.26 28.38
CA ALA A 374 4.56 17.50 27.70
C ALA A 374 5.16 16.42 28.61
N ILE A 375 5.43 16.76 29.88
CA ILE A 375 5.92 15.81 30.89
C ILE A 375 4.89 14.71 31.18
N ASN A 376 3.61 15.05 31.26
CA ASN A 376 2.57 14.05 31.53
C ASN A 376 2.45 13.01 30.40
N ILE A 377 2.69 13.43 29.15
CA ILE A 377 2.69 12.54 27.98
C ILE A 377 4.00 11.74 27.90
N ASN A 378 5.13 12.40 28.10
CA ASN A 378 6.45 11.77 28.15
C ASN A 378 7.20 12.14 29.44
N PRO A 379 7.09 11.29 30.49
CA PRO A 379 7.72 11.54 31.78
C PRO A 379 9.25 11.68 31.75
N ASP A 380 9.92 11.10 30.76
CA ASP A 380 11.38 11.16 30.64
C ASP A 380 11.90 12.59 30.41
N MET A 381 11.10 13.42 29.72
CA MET A 381 11.40 14.84 29.52
C MET A 381 11.41 15.63 30.84
N GLY A 382 10.80 15.08 31.91
CA GLY A 382 10.69 15.74 33.21
C GLY A 382 12.04 16.06 33.87
N LYS A 383 13.10 15.30 33.57
CA LYS A 383 14.45 15.59 34.11
C LYS A 383 14.97 16.96 33.68
N GLU A 384 14.71 17.34 32.43
CA GLU A 384 15.17 18.61 31.84
C GLU A 384 14.17 19.74 32.08
N ILE A 385 12.87 19.45 32.00
CA ILE A 385 11.83 20.48 32.01
C ILE A 385 11.43 20.93 33.43
N LYS A 386 11.44 20.03 34.44
CA LYS A 386 11.03 20.39 35.82
C LYS A 386 11.86 21.53 36.44
N PRO A 387 13.20 21.56 36.28
CA PRO A 387 14.00 22.70 36.73
C PRO A 387 13.60 24.03 36.07
N ILE A 388 13.28 24.01 34.78
CA ILE A 388 12.83 25.20 34.02
C ILE A 388 11.51 25.70 34.61
N ILE A 389 10.53 24.81 34.82
CA ILE A 389 9.25 25.14 35.47
C ILE A 389 9.48 25.74 36.86
N GLY A 390 10.38 25.15 37.67
CA GLY A 390 10.73 25.66 39.00
C GLY A 390 11.31 27.08 38.95
N SER A 391 12.22 27.35 38.02
CA SER A 391 12.81 28.68 37.81
C SER A 391 11.74 29.72 37.40
N ILE A 392 10.83 29.33 36.51
CA ILE A 392 9.71 30.20 36.09
C ILE A 392 8.80 30.51 37.29
N LYS A 393 8.43 29.49 38.09
CA LYS A 393 7.59 29.67 39.28
C LYS A 393 8.24 30.61 40.30
N ASN A 394 9.53 30.44 40.58
CA ASN A 394 10.30 31.33 41.46
C ASN A 394 10.35 32.77 40.93
N SER A 395 10.49 32.95 39.61
CA SER A 395 10.51 34.26 38.97
C SER A 395 9.16 34.99 39.12
N ILE A 396 8.05 34.27 38.94
CA ILE A 396 6.70 34.79 39.17
C ILE A 396 6.52 35.21 40.64
N GLU A 397 6.95 34.37 41.58
CA GLU A 397 6.83 34.64 43.02
C GLU A 397 7.60 35.90 43.42
N ASN A 398 8.84 36.03 42.95
CA ASN A 398 9.68 37.21 43.22
C ASN A 398 9.07 38.49 42.64
N LEU A 399 8.52 38.44 41.42
CA LEU A 399 7.82 39.57 40.80
C LEU A 399 6.58 39.99 41.62
N ASN A 400 5.78 39.02 42.06
CA ASN A 400 4.59 39.28 42.87
C ASN A 400 4.96 39.90 44.22
N LYS A 401 5.99 39.40 44.90
CA LYS A 401 6.48 39.95 46.16
C LYS A 401 6.96 41.40 45.99
N GLY A 402 7.75 41.69 44.94
CA GLY A 402 8.23 43.04 44.66
C GLY A 402 7.10 44.01 44.29
N LEU A 403 6.04 43.55 43.63
CA LEU A 403 4.84 44.35 43.37
C LEU A 403 4.10 44.67 44.67
N LEU A 404 3.86 43.69 45.54
CA LEU A 404 3.20 43.87 46.84
C LEU A 404 3.97 44.85 47.73
N GLU A 405 5.29 44.73 47.80
CA GLU A 405 6.13 45.67 48.57
C GLU A 405 6.03 47.11 48.04
N LYS A 406 5.96 47.30 46.71
CA LYS A 406 5.75 48.63 46.11
C LYS A 406 4.35 49.21 46.35
N PHE A 407 3.32 48.35 46.38
CA PHE A 407 1.95 48.77 46.68
C PHE A 407 1.78 49.13 48.16
N ASN A 408 2.44 48.41 49.07
CA ASN A 408 2.34 48.69 50.50
C ASN A 408 3.16 49.91 50.95
N ASN A 409 4.15 50.34 50.17
CA ASN A 409 4.99 51.50 50.44
C ASN A 409 4.54 52.79 49.72
N LYS A 410 3.39 52.77 49.04
CA LYS A 410 2.72 53.95 48.44
C LYS A 410 1.41 54.19 49.17
#